data_AF-A0A6J5XY33-F1
#
_entry.id   AF-A0A6J5XY33-F1
#
_cell.length_a   1.000
_cell.length_b   1.000
_cell.length_c   1.000
_cell.angle_alpha   90.00
_cell.angle_beta   90.00
_cell.angle_gamma   90.00
#
_symmetry.space_group_name_H-M   'P 1'
#
loop_
_entity.id
_entity.type
_entity.pdbx_description
1 polymer ?
#
loop_
_entity_poly.entity_id
_entity_poly.type
_entity_poly.pdbx_seq_one_letter_code
_entity_poly.pdbx_strand_id
1 'polypeptide(L)' 'MIEANIHKPIGVEGPARISLDLRQIALQARNAEYNPKRFAAIILRIREPKTTALIFASGKMYLEAEIDNF' A
#
# COMPACT_ATOMS: atom_id res chain seq x y z
N MET A 1 -7.47 -1.25 11.86
CA MET A 1 -6.89 -0.59 10.66
C MET A 1 -5.95 0.50 11.12
N ILE A 2 -4.65 0.39 10.81
CA ILE A 2 -3.63 1.40 11.14
C ILE A 2 -3.31 2.18 9.86
N GLU A 3 -3.34 3.52 9.91
CA GLU A 3 -2.90 4.38 8.81
C GLU A 3 -1.39 4.64 8.89
N ALA A 4 -0.70 4.47 7.77
CA ALA A 4 0.72 4.77 7.61
C ALA A 4 0.94 5.56 6.31
N ASN A 5 2.04 6.31 6.24
CA ASN A 5 2.46 7.00 5.03
C ASN A 5 3.73 6.33 4.50
N ILE A 6 3.77 6.07 3.20
CA ILE A 6 5.00 5.60 2.54
C ILE A 6 5.98 6.78 2.54
N HIS A 7 7.15 6.56 3.16
CA HIS A 7 8.13 7.62 3.42
C HIS A 7 8.59 8.29 2.12
N LYS A 8 8.88 9.60 2.22
CA LYS A 8 9.43 10.38 1.11
C LYS A 8 10.77 9.79 0.68
N PRO A 9 11.09 9.69 -0.63
CA PRO A 9 12.42 9.32 -1.07
C PRO A 9 13.46 10.28 -0.48
N ILE A 10 14.57 9.71 0.00
CA ILE A 10 15.71 10.45 0.54
C ILE A 10 16.24 11.40 -0.54
N GLY A 11 16.48 12.67 -0.19
CA GLY A 11 17.06 13.67 -1.09
C GLY A 11 16.06 14.60 -1.80
N VAL A 12 14.76 14.46 -1.55
CA VAL A 12 13.77 15.45 -2.02
C VAL A 12 13.57 16.49 -0.92
N GLU A 13 13.79 17.77 -1.19
CA GLU A 13 13.50 18.89 -0.28
C GLU A 13 12.17 19.58 -0.64
N GLY A 14 11.45 20.16 0.34
CA GLY A 14 10.15 20.84 0.12
C GLY A 14 8.90 19.93 0.09
N PRO A 15 7.68 20.48 -0.03
CA PRO A 15 6.45 19.70 -0.05
C PRO A 15 6.34 18.89 -1.35
N ALA A 16 6.77 17.63 -1.32
CA ALA A 16 6.58 16.72 -2.45
C ALA A 16 5.23 16.02 -2.31
N ARG A 17 4.27 16.37 -3.18
CA ARG A 17 3.11 15.51 -3.44
C ARG A 17 3.62 14.30 -4.23
N ILE A 18 3.95 13.23 -3.51
CA ILE A 18 4.34 11.98 -4.14
C ILE A 18 3.08 11.26 -4.57
N SER A 19 2.95 11.01 -5.88
CA SER A 19 1.95 10.10 -6.41
C SER A 19 2.63 8.78 -6.74
N LEU A 20 2.12 7.68 -6.18
CA LEU A 20 2.56 6.34 -6.50
C LEU A 20 1.90 5.87 -7.80
N ASP A 21 2.68 5.31 -8.71
CA ASP A 21 2.15 4.58 -9.85
C ASP A 21 1.71 3.18 -9.40
N LEU A 22 0.41 3.08 -9.08
CA LEU A 22 -0.16 1.83 -8.58
C LEU A 22 -0.09 0.69 -9.60
N ARG A 23 -0.09 1.00 -10.89
CA ARG A 23 0.01 -0.01 -11.94
C ARG A 23 1.41 -0.63 -11.95
N GLN A 24 2.44 0.19 -11.88
CA GLN A 24 3.82 -0.30 -11.79
C GLN A 24 4.07 -1.12 -10.53
N ILE A 25 3.57 -0.66 -9.38
CA ILE A 25 3.69 -1.40 -8.12
C ILE A 25 2.98 -2.76 -8.22
N ALA A 26 1.74 -2.79 -8.73
CA ALA A 26 0.98 -4.04 -8.87
C ALA A 26 1.64 -5.03 -9.85
N LEU A 27 2.32 -4.54 -10.90
CA LEU A 27 3.07 -5.39 -11.82
C LEU A 27 4.30 -6.04 -11.16
N GLN A 28 4.92 -5.37 -10.20
CA GLN A 28 6.12 -5.86 -9.51
C GLN A 28 5.79 -6.73 -8.27
N ALA A 29 4.64 -6.50 -7.63
CA ALA A 29 4.23 -7.22 -6.43
C ALA A 29 3.38 -8.45 -6.76
N ARG A 30 3.97 -9.66 -6.64
CA ARG A 30 3.29 -10.93 -6.94
C ARG A 30 2.04 -11.23 -6.12
N ASN A 31 1.92 -10.62 -4.94
CA ASN A 31 0.82 -10.77 -3.98
C ASN A 31 -0.10 -9.54 -3.95
N ALA A 32 -0.07 -8.72 -5.01
CA ALA A 32 -0.93 -7.55 -5.17
C ALA A 32 -2.10 -7.84 -6.12
N GLU A 33 -3.29 -7.40 -5.71
CA GLU A 33 -4.47 -7.29 -6.56
C GLU A 33 -4.69 -5.81 -6.87
N TYR A 34 -4.84 -5.47 -8.15
CA TYR A 34 -5.16 -4.11 -8.58
C TYR A 34 -6.15 -4.11 -9.75
N ASN A 35 -7.32 -3.53 -9.51
CA ASN A 35 -8.31 -3.26 -10.55
C ASN A 35 -8.90 -1.85 -10.31
N PRO A 36 -8.39 -0.82 -11.00
CA PRO A 36 -8.81 0.57 -10.78
C PRO A 36 -10.28 0.83 -11.10
N LYS A 37 -10.93 -0.03 -11.91
CA LYS A 37 -12.37 0.08 -12.17
C LYS A 37 -13.22 -0.38 -10.99
N ARG A 38 -12.68 -1.24 -10.13
CA ARG A 38 -13.35 -1.81 -8.96
C ARG A 38 -12.99 -1.06 -7.67
N PHE A 39 -11.73 -0.69 -7.51
CA PHE A 39 -11.23 -0.06 -6.28
C PHE A 39 -9.98 0.78 -6.55
N ALA A 40 -9.86 1.92 -5.87
CA ALA A 40 -8.81 2.92 -6.14
C ALA A 40 -7.45 2.62 -5.47
N ALA A 41 -7.31 1.47 -4.81
CA ALA A 41 -6.11 1.05 -4.10
C ALA A 41 -5.63 -0.33 -4.56
N ILE A 42 -4.35 -0.59 -4.34
CA ILE A 42 -3.80 -1.94 -4.39
C ILE A 42 -4.20 -2.67 -3.12
N ILE A 43 -4.61 -3.92 -3.25
CA ILE A 43 -4.79 -4.84 -2.12
C ILE A 43 -3.58 -5.77 -2.11
N LEU A 44 -2.74 -5.68 -1.08
CA LEU A 44 -1.56 -6.53 -0.90
C LEU A 44 -1.80 -7.48 0.27
N ARG A 45 -1.63 -8.79 0.04
CA ARG A 45 -1.80 -9.81 1.09
C ARG A 45 -0.45 -10.29 1.59
N ILE A 46 -0.19 -10.10 2.88
CA ILE A 46 1.01 -10.56 3.59
C ILE A 46 0.61 -11.81 4.38
N ARG A 47 1.40 -12.88 4.24
CA ARG A 47 1.08 -14.18 4.86
C ARG A 47 1.47 -14.24 6.33
N GLU A 48 2.63 -13.69 6.67
CA GLU A 48 3.17 -13.74 8.03
C GLU A 48 3.83 -12.39 8.37
N PRO A 49 3.26 -11.61 9.31
CA PRO A 49 1.96 -11.84 9.96
C PRO A 49 0.80 -11.74 8.95
N LYS A 50 -0.30 -12.47 9.18
CA LYS A 50 -1.49 -12.46 8.31
C LYS A 50 -2.11 -11.06 8.28
N THR A 51 -1.86 -10.33 7.20
CA THR A 51 -2.18 -8.90 7.10
C THR A 51 -2.61 -8.54 5.69
N THR A 52 -3.58 -7.64 5.57
CA THR A 52 -3.93 -6.98 4.32
C THR A 52 -3.49 -5.52 4.35
N ALA A 53 -2.77 -5.09 3.32
CA ALA A 53 -2.40 -3.70 3.12
C ALA A 53 -3.18 -3.09 1.95
N LEU A 54 -3.76 -1.92 2.16
CA LEU A 54 -4.39 -1.11 1.12
C LEU A 54 -3.49 0.06 0.80
N ILE A 55 -3.01 0.18 -0.44
CA ILE A 55 -2.04 1.21 -0.86
C ILE A 55 -2.68 2.14 -1.89
N PHE A 56 -2.70 3.43 -1.58
CA PHE A 56 -3.32 4.47 -2.41
C PHE A 56 -2.27 5.27 -3.19
N ALA A 57 -2.70 5.82 -4.33
CA ALA A 57 -1.83 6.65 -5.17
C ALA A 57 -1.27 7.87 -4.41
N SER A 58 -1.95 8.34 -3.37
CA SER A 58 -1.47 9.43 -2.50
C SER A 58 -0.28 9.07 -1.61
N GLY A 59 0.16 7.80 -1.59
CA GLY A 59 1.17 7.31 -0.64
C GLY A 59 0.61 6.91 0.73
N LYS A 60 -0.70 7.08 0.96
CA LYS A 60 -1.38 6.55 2.14
C LYS A 60 -1.49 5.03 2.06
N MET A 61 -1.31 4.39 3.20
CA MET A 61 -1.45 2.95 3.37
C MET A 61 -2.30 2.65 4.60
N TYR A 62 -3.20 1.68 4.47
CA TYR A 62 -3.96 1.13 5.60
C TYR A 62 -3.58 -0.34 5.81
N LEU A 63 -3.31 -0.73 7.05
CA LEU A 63 -3.00 -2.10 7.43
C LEU A 63 -4.12 -2.69 8.28
N GLU A 64 -4.58 -3.87 7.90
CA GLU A 64 -5.51 -4.70 8.65
C GLU A 64 -4.84 -6.04 8.95
N ALA A 65 -4.43 -6.23 10.19
CA ALA A 65 -3.83 -7.48 10.66
C ALA A 65 -4.92 -8.37 11.27
N GLU A 66 -4.88 -9.66 10.96
CA GLU A 66 -5.61 -10.67 11.72
C GLU A 66 -4.77 -10.99 12.95
N ILE A 67 -5.36 -10.82 14.13
CA ILE A 67 -4.73 -11.21 15.38
C ILE A 67 -5.06 -12.69 15.57
N ASP A 68 -4.09 -13.56 15.28
CA ASP A 68 -4.20 -14.97 15.67
C ASP A 68 -4.26 -15.00 17.21
N ASN A 69 -5.37 -15.50 17.77
CA ASN A 69 -5.52 -15.62 19.21
C ASN A 69 -4.46 -16.61 19.74
N PHE A 70 -3.53 -16.10 20.54
CA PHE A 70 -2.56 -16.90 21.29
C PHE A 70 -3.23 -17.63 22.46
#